data_AF-A0A8B0SPA2-F1
#
_entry.id   AF-A0A8B0SPA2-F1
#
_cell.length_a   1.000
_cell.length_b   1.000
_cell.length_c   1.000
_cell.angle_alpha   90.00
_cell.angle_beta   90.00
_cell.angle_gamma   90.00
#
_symmetry.space_group_name_H-M   'P 1'
#
loop_
_entity.id
_entity.type
_entity.pdbx_description
1 polymer ?
#
loop_
_entity_poly.entity_id
_entity_poly.type
_entity_poly.pdbx_seq_one_letter_code
_entity_poly.pdbx_strand_id
1 'polypeptide(L)'
;MTKKPIGLAAFTKQGRQAEQPAEDTSTNVPEQAETKERQRGKGDVVALTLRLSRDDWQRVHQLALSEGISIQKLAVEGLSKMFEEKGLKGLSP
;
A
#
# COMPACT_ATOMS: atom_id res chain seq x y z
N MET A 1 -41.18 15.12 26.80
CA MET A 1 -39.72 15.27 26.58
C MET A 1 -39.30 14.36 25.43
N THR A 2 -39.13 14.90 24.22
CA THR A 2 -38.80 14.15 23.00
C THR A 2 -37.28 14.03 22.85
N LYS A 3 -36.75 12.81 22.97
CA LYS A 3 -35.31 12.50 22.88
C LYS A 3 -34.87 12.57 21.41
N LYS A 4 -33.99 13.52 21.06
CA LYS A 4 -33.34 13.56 19.74
C LYS A 4 -32.22 12.50 19.69
N PRO A 5 -32.11 11.70 18.62
CA PRO A 5 -30.99 10.78 18.44
C PRO A 5 -29.73 11.57 18.05
N ILE A 6 -28.83 11.78 19.01
CA ILE A 6 -27.50 12.34 18.76
C ILE A 6 -26.55 11.15 18.65
N GLY A 7 -26.18 10.79 17.43
CA GLY A 7 -25.25 9.71 17.15
C GLY A 7 -24.80 9.75 15.70
N LEU A 8 -23.57 9.28 15.43
CA LEU A 8 -22.90 9.30 14.13
C LEU A 8 -23.76 8.74 12.97
N ALA A 9 -24.69 7.84 13.29
CA ALA A 9 -25.64 7.24 12.35
C ALA A 9 -26.78 8.19 11.88
N ALA A 10 -26.96 9.36 12.49
CA ALA A 10 -27.92 10.37 12.03
C ALA A 10 -27.52 11.03 10.70
N PHE A 11 -26.24 10.92 10.31
CA PHE A 11 -25.70 11.53 9.10
C PHE A 11 -25.81 10.64 7.85
N THR A 12 -26.23 9.37 7.99
CA THR A 12 -26.36 8.45 6.86
C THR A 12 -27.82 8.14 6.55
N LYS A 13 -28.55 9.15 6.05
CA LYS A 13 -29.79 8.95 5.28
C LYS A 13 -29.68 9.66 3.93
N GLN A 14 -29.09 8.93 3.00
CA GLN A 14 -29.63 8.60 1.68
C GLN A 14 -30.45 9.66 0.92
N GLY A 15 -29.90 10.08 -0.23
CA GLY A 15 -30.66 10.29 -1.46
C GLY A 15 -31.34 11.65 -1.63
N ARG A 16 -30.66 12.59 -2.29
CA ARG A 16 -31.33 13.62 -3.09
C ARG A 16 -30.57 13.84 -4.38
N GLN A 17 -31.08 13.23 -5.44
CA GLN A 17 -30.92 13.74 -6.80
C GLN A 17 -31.47 15.17 -6.82
N ALA A 18 -30.67 16.09 -7.35
CA ALA A 18 -31.11 17.38 -7.86
C ALA A 18 -30.19 17.75 -9.04
N GLU A 19 -30.70 17.50 -10.24
CA GLU A 19 -30.32 18.13 -11.51
C GLU A 19 -30.45 19.67 -11.38
N GLN A 20 -29.43 20.51 -11.62
CA GLN A 20 -28.95 21.14 -12.88
C GLN A 20 -28.29 22.51 -12.48
N PRO A 21 -27.76 23.36 -13.39
CA PRO A 21 -26.50 23.28 -14.14
C PRO A 21 -25.59 24.51 -13.89
N ALA A 22 -24.27 24.38 -14.01
CA ALA A 22 -23.39 25.48 -14.46
C ALA A 22 -21.96 24.96 -14.59
N GLU A 23 -21.40 25.17 -15.78
CA GLU A 23 -20.01 25.00 -16.11
C GLU A 23 -19.16 25.93 -15.24
N ASP A 24 -18.17 25.40 -14.53
CA ASP A 24 -16.97 26.17 -14.25
C ASP A 24 -15.77 25.27 -13.96
N THR A 25 -14.66 25.72 -14.50
CA THR A 25 -13.36 25.08 -14.66
C THR A 25 -12.81 24.47 -13.37
N SER A 26 -12.56 23.16 -13.39
CA SER A 26 -11.48 22.51 -12.64
C SER A 26 -11.29 21.09 -13.18
N THR A 27 -10.32 20.92 -14.08
CA THR A 27 -9.75 19.61 -14.41
C THR A 27 -9.00 19.11 -13.19
N ASN A 28 -9.75 18.62 -12.20
CA ASN A 28 -9.23 17.74 -11.16
C ASN A 28 -9.13 16.37 -11.82
N VAL A 29 -7.95 16.07 -12.36
CA VAL A 29 -7.62 14.69 -12.74
C VAL A 29 -7.69 13.92 -11.42
N PRO A 30 -8.63 12.96 -11.24
CA PRO A 30 -8.44 12.01 -10.17
C PRO A 30 -7.20 11.24 -10.61
N GLU A 31 -6.08 11.52 -9.95
CA GLU A 31 -4.95 10.60 -9.92
C GLU A 31 -5.56 9.30 -9.43
N GLN A 32 -5.90 8.44 -10.40
CA GLN A 32 -6.32 7.09 -10.16
C GLN A 32 -5.20 6.56 -9.31
N ALA A 33 -5.47 6.38 -8.02
CA ALA A 33 -4.74 5.44 -7.23
C ALA A 33 -4.91 4.14 -8.00
N GLU A 34 -3.96 3.87 -8.89
CA GLU A 34 -3.81 2.59 -9.53
C GLU A 34 -3.76 1.65 -8.35
N THR A 35 -4.89 1.00 -8.09
CA THR A 35 -4.93 -0.21 -7.30
C THR A 35 -3.96 -1.10 -8.03
N LYS A 36 -2.71 -1.06 -7.57
CA LYS A 36 -1.60 -1.82 -8.12
C LYS A 36 -2.01 -3.24 -7.84
N GLU A 37 -2.73 -3.81 -8.80
CA GLU A 37 -3.26 -5.15 -8.75
C GLU A 37 -2.06 -5.97 -8.33
N ARG A 38 -2.20 -6.69 -7.20
CA ARG A 38 -1.14 -7.56 -6.73
C ARG A 38 -0.97 -8.64 -7.80
N GLN A 39 -0.11 -8.37 -8.77
CA GLN A 39 0.23 -9.31 -9.82
C GLN A 39 0.96 -10.45 -9.12
N ARG A 40 0.35 -11.64 -9.20
CA ARG A 40 1.07 -12.89 -9.00
C ARG A 40 2.23 -12.90 -9.98
N GLY A 41 3.43 -13.26 -9.52
CA GLY A 41 4.67 -13.20 -10.31
C GLY A 41 4.46 -13.71 -11.73
N LYS A 42 4.79 -12.86 -12.71
CA LYS A 42 4.67 -13.15 -14.14
C LYS A 42 6.08 -13.51 -14.62
N GLY A 43 6.28 -14.74 -15.10
CA GLY A 43 7.61 -15.28 -15.44
C GLY A 43 8.20 -16.18 -14.35
N ASP A 44 9.51 -16.41 -14.37
CA ASP A 44 10.27 -17.27 -13.43
C ASP A 44 10.51 -16.59 -12.06
N VAL A 45 9.47 -15.96 -11.50
CA VAL A 45 9.53 -15.24 -10.22
C VAL A 45 8.73 -15.98 -9.16
N VAL A 46 9.40 -16.36 -8.06
CA VAL A 46 8.77 -17.05 -6.93
C VAL A 46 8.37 -16.05 -5.84
N ALA A 47 7.11 -16.11 -5.42
CA ALA A 47 6.63 -15.33 -4.28
C ALA A 47 7.07 -15.97 -2.95
N LEU A 48 7.72 -15.19 -2.08
CA LEU A 48 8.14 -15.61 -0.75
C LEU A 48 7.22 -14.98 0.31
N THR A 49 6.71 -15.80 1.25
CA THR A 49 6.00 -15.31 2.44
C THR A 49 6.89 -15.45 3.66
N LEU A 50 7.14 -14.34 4.36
CA LEU A 50 7.92 -14.30 5.60
C LEU A 50 6.98 -14.18 6.79
N ARG A 51 7.25 -14.95 7.85
CA ARG A 51 6.59 -14.80 9.15
C ARG A 51 7.54 -14.07 10.09
N LEU A 52 7.12 -12.90 10.53
CA LEU A 52 7.86 -12.06 11.45
C LEU A 52 6.99 -11.81 12.69
N SER A 53 7.64 -11.53 13.83
CA SER A 53 6.93 -10.91 14.94
C SER A 53 6.39 -9.54 14.51
N ARG A 54 5.40 -9.02 15.24
CA ARG A 54 4.85 -7.68 14.95
C ARG A 54 5.93 -6.60 15.05
N ASP A 55 6.80 -6.70 16.05
CA ASP A 55 7.88 -5.74 16.31
C ASP A 55 8.94 -5.80 15.20
N ASP A 56 9.37 -7.00 14.80
CA ASP A 56 10.36 -7.15 13.72
C ASP A 56 9.80 -6.67 12.39
N TRP A 57 8.53 -6.93 12.10
CA TRP A 57 7.87 -6.38 10.92
C TRP A 57 7.90 -4.84 10.92
N GLN A 58 7.62 -4.19 12.05
CA GLN A 58 7.69 -2.74 12.15
C GLN A 58 9.10 -2.21 11.92
N ARG A 59 10.13 -2.88 12.46
CA ARG A 59 11.53 -2.50 12.26
C ARG A 59 11.94 -2.60 10.79
N VAL A 60 11.60 -3.71 10.12
CA VAL A 60 11.85 -3.88 8.67
C VAL A 60 11.12 -2.82 7.86
N HIS A 61 9.86 -2.55 8.20
CA HIS A 61 9.07 -1.55 7.50
C HIS A 61 9.63 -0.14 7.67
N GLN A 62 10.04 0.25 8.88
CA GLN A 62 10.66 1.55 9.14
C GLN A 62 12.00 1.69 8.44
N LEU A 63 12.83 0.65 8.41
CA LEU A 63 14.09 0.65 7.67
C LEU A 63 13.84 0.91 6.18
N ALA A 64 12.92 0.15 5.57
CA ALA A 64 12.56 0.32 4.17
C ALA A 64 12.03 1.74 3.87
N LEU A 65 11.19 2.30 4.75
CA LEU A 65 10.71 3.68 4.63
C LEU A 65 11.85 4.71 4.74
N SER A 66 12.78 4.52 5.67
CA SER A 66 13.91 5.45 5.88
C SER A 66 14.88 5.47 4.70
N GLU A 67 15.05 4.33 4.02
CA GLU A 67 15.88 4.20 2.82
C GLU A 67 15.11 4.55 1.52
N GLY A 68 13.79 4.75 1.60
CA GLY A 68 12.95 5.05 0.45
C GLY A 68 12.79 3.88 -0.53
N ILE A 69 12.99 2.64 -0.09
CA ILE A 69 12.91 1.44 -0.93
C ILE A 69 11.75 0.53 -0.51
N SER A 70 11.36 -0.40 -1.39
CA SER A 70 10.37 -1.41 -1.06
C SER A 70 10.96 -2.48 -0.14
N ILE A 71 10.12 -3.11 0.70
CA ILE A 71 10.54 -4.24 1.55
C ILE A 71 11.11 -5.39 0.68
N GLN A 72 10.58 -5.59 -0.54
CA GLN A 72 11.12 -6.59 -1.47
C GLN A 72 12.56 -6.26 -1.87
N LYS A 73 12.84 -5.01 -2.26
CA LYS A 73 14.20 -4.58 -2.64
C LYS A 73 15.16 -4.71 -1.47
N LEU A 74 14.75 -4.28 -0.27
CA LEU A 74 15.53 -4.45 0.96
C LEU A 74 15.85 -5.93 1.22
N ALA A 75 14.88 -6.82 1.04
CA ALA A 75 15.09 -8.26 1.22
C ALA A 75 16.05 -8.86 0.17
N VAL A 76 15.94 -8.46 -1.10
CA VAL A 76 16.85 -8.92 -2.17
C VAL A 76 18.26 -8.43 -1.92
N GLU A 77 18.45 -7.17 -1.55
CA GLU A 77 19.78 -6.60 -1.25
C GLU A 77 20.40 -7.24 -0.01
N GLY A 78 19.62 -7.43 1.06
CA GLY A 78 20.08 -8.13 2.27
C GLY A 78 20.52 -9.56 1.97
N LEU A 79 19.74 -10.31 1.21
CA LEU A 79 20.10 -11.68 0.80
C LEU A 79 21.30 -11.69 -0.16
N SER A 80 21.38 -10.75 -1.11
CA SER A 80 22.51 -10.62 -2.04
C SER A 80 23.82 -10.41 -1.28
N LYS A 81 23.81 -9.51 -0.29
CA LYS A 81 24.96 -9.26 0.57
C LYS A 81 25.38 -10.52 1.32
N MET A 82 24.44 -11.30 1.86
CA MET A 82 24.74 -12.58 2.51
C MET A 82 25.34 -13.62 1.55
N PHE A 83 24.95 -13.61 0.27
CA PHE A 83 25.56 -14.46 -0.76
C PHE A 83 27.01 -14.03 -1.01
N GLU A 84 27.25 -12.74 -1.21
CA GLU A 84 28.58 -12.19 -1.46
C GLU A 84 29.54 -12.42 -0.28
N GLU A 85 29.06 -12.27 0.96
CA GLU A 85 29.81 -12.59 2.19
C GLU A 85 30.23 -14.07 2.25
N LYS A 86 29.53 -14.96 1.54
CA LYS A 86 29.86 -16.38 1.43
C LYS A 86 30.67 -16.72 0.18
N GLY A 87 31.08 -15.72 -0.60
CA GLY A 87 31.78 -15.90 -1.87
C GLY A 87 30.87 -16.41 -3.00
N LEU A 88 29.55 -16.33 -2.83
CA LEU A 88 28.57 -16.65 -3.85
C LEU A 88 28.24 -15.40 -4.68
N LYS A 89 27.67 -15.63 -5.87
CA LYS A 89 27.19 -14.53 -6.70
C LYS A 89 25.97 -13.86 -6.05
N GLY A 90 25.95 -12.54 -6.01
CA GLY A 90 24.82 -11.74 -5.54
C GLY A 90 23.52 -12.02 -6.32
N LEU A 91 22.40 -11.68 -5.70
CA LEU A 91 21.07 -11.91 -6.24
C LEU A 91 20.61 -10.72 -7.08
N SER A 92 19.97 -11.00 -8.22
CA SER A 92 19.29 -9.98 -9.03
C SER A 92 17.78 -10.09 -8.83
N PRO A 93 17.05 -8.96 -8.77
CA PRO A 93 15.61 -8.95 -8.92
C PRO A 93 15.17 -9.39 -10.33
#